data_AF-A0A1T5KSK6-F1
#
_entry.id   AF-A0A1T5KSK6-F1
#
_cell.length_a   1.000
_cell.length_b   1.000
_cell.length_c   1.000
_cell.angle_alpha   90.00
_cell.angle_beta   90.00
_cell.angle_gamma   90.00
#
_symmetry.space_group_name_H-M   'P 1'
#
loop_
_entity.id
_entity.type
_entity.pdbx_description
1 polymer ?
#
loop_
_entity_poly.entity_id
_entity_poly.type
_entity_poly.pdbx_seq_one_letter_code
_entity_poly.pdbx_strand_id
1 'polypeptide(L)'
;MPLPTSPARARRRGFPPTPPQRFSQSGRVPAAAASAALVCGLVFALASPVVAAGAPSLDTTAPNVEEARLNNVVAGSSEPTSSQFIQSSGLQSPLVELDDRLMTASSAQAPQVVADAGAALWTRAVAGAQGKNPEASGDRYDDRGLYWARLAARMSVKNWVAADPARAPQLEALLLSLERSSRGFGDAAHTDDPTVRRILTTGFDPFLLDDVGQRSNPSGSAALVLDGTTIDTPTGPAVVQAVVLPVNWSAFDTGIVEDVYGPGLRYGARSIDMLVTLSQGREDGFDIERFAGVWRGGDPDNLRQGVAEGYRQEAPVAPADLGWPQPTTSPQFIETSLPWQAMVDASTGPAPVRLNGSVCAAPTALRDPAITQCGTVTAIDPTWFAVQGGGGDYLSNESFYRANRLRLQMGRTDVAGGHLHTKSLSYASIPAGQVTSPAFESDRAAVVDQTVAILGSAAQALRRPARANATVTPAEAGRGDELSVAITGLIPREPFHFKPPVGPTQDLVADDEGAVTATWAVPQDAPAGSQTLTFVRQDGSSFSSPVLIRGGATPTPTPTPTSTPTPTPTPTPTPTRTPTPTPTPTPTPTPTPTPTPTPTPTPTPTPTPTPTPTPT
;
A
#
# COMPACT_ATOMS: atom_id res chain seq x y z
N MET A 1 20.76 -19.42 -54.78
CA MET A 1 21.01 -20.42 -55.86
C MET A 1 20.83 -21.83 -55.27
N PRO A 2 20.44 -22.85 -56.06
CA PRO A 2 18.99 -23.12 -56.13
C PRO A 2 18.54 -24.61 -56.06
N LEU A 3 17.21 -24.78 -56.05
CA LEU A 3 16.40 -25.91 -56.54
C LEU A 3 16.80 -26.33 -57.98
N PRO A 4 16.48 -27.54 -58.50
CA PRO A 4 15.11 -28.10 -58.73
C PRO A 4 14.94 -29.53 -58.12
N THR A 5 13.92 -30.39 -58.36
CA THR A 5 12.97 -30.57 -59.49
C THR A 5 11.52 -30.99 -59.05
N SER A 6 10.91 -31.94 -59.75
CA SER A 6 9.51 -32.48 -59.68
C SER A 6 9.50 -33.81 -60.50
N PRO A 7 8.42 -34.64 -60.64
CA PRO A 7 7.00 -34.29 -60.97
C PRO A 7 5.93 -35.23 -60.31
N ALA A 8 4.66 -35.34 -60.75
CA ALA A 8 3.56 -34.33 -60.88
C ALA A 8 2.22 -35.00 -61.36
N ARG A 9 1.03 -34.50 -60.94
CA ARG A 9 -0.32 -34.59 -61.60
C ARG A 9 -1.36 -33.77 -60.79
N ALA A 10 -1.96 -32.67 -61.30
CA ALA A 10 -3.18 -32.55 -62.15
C ALA A 10 -4.52 -32.85 -61.41
N ARG A 11 -5.62 -32.05 -61.44
CA ARG A 11 -6.19 -31.04 -62.39
C ARG A 11 -6.97 -29.90 -61.62
N ARG A 12 -6.91 -28.60 -61.98
CA ARG A 12 -7.89 -27.75 -62.78
C ARG A 12 -9.40 -27.94 -62.46
N ARG A 13 -10.30 -26.94 -62.24
CA ARG A 13 -10.31 -25.41 -62.28
C ARG A 13 -10.90 -24.83 -60.94
N GLY A 14 -11.50 -23.62 -60.74
CA GLY A 14 -11.96 -22.48 -61.59
C GLY A 14 -12.57 -21.27 -60.79
N PHE A 15 -13.32 -20.36 -61.46
CA PHE A 15 -14.03 -19.11 -61.02
C PHE A 15 -15.23 -18.82 -61.98
N PRO A 16 -16.16 -17.83 -61.83
CA PRO A 16 -16.57 -16.90 -60.72
C PRO A 16 -18.10 -17.14 -60.37
N PRO A 17 -19.08 -16.21 -60.11
CA PRO A 17 -19.14 -14.75 -59.75
C PRO A 17 -20.18 -14.38 -58.63
N THR A 18 -20.59 -13.09 -58.53
CA THR A 18 -21.75 -12.48 -57.79
C THR A 18 -22.61 -11.61 -58.75
N PRO A 19 -23.74 -10.95 -58.36
CA PRO A 19 -24.80 -11.22 -57.35
C PRO A 19 -26.20 -11.45 -58.02
N PRO A 20 -27.35 -11.45 -57.30
CA PRO A 20 -28.21 -10.24 -57.29
C PRO A 20 -29.10 -10.03 -56.03
N GLN A 21 -29.80 -8.88 -55.96
CA GLN A 21 -30.93 -8.63 -55.04
C GLN A 21 -32.29 -8.95 -55.70
N ARG A 22 -33.30 -9.41 -54.93
CA ARG A 22 -34.58 -8.68 -54.69
C ARG A 22 -35.63 -9.47 -53.89
N PHE A 23 -36.37 -8.72 -53.06
CA PHE A 23 -37.72 -8.97 -52.49
C PHE A 23 -38.11 -10.35 -51.91
N SER A 24 -38.43 -10.34 -50.62
CA SER A 24 -39.57 -11.09 -50.07
C SER A 24 -40.43 -10.13 -49.22
N GLN A 25 -41.73 -10.39 -49.11
CA GLN A 25 -42.68 -9.56 -48.35
C GLN A 25 -43.18 -10.28 -47.08
N SER A 26 -43.60 -9.47 -46.10
CA SER A 26 -44.64 -9.77 -45.10
C SER A 26 -44.57 -11.09 -44.31
N GLY A 27 -44.11 -11.00 -43.05
CA GLY A 27 -44.43 -11.93 -41.96
C GLY A 27 -44.24 -11.22 -40.61
N ARG A 28 -45.26 -11.17 -39.75
CA ARG A 28 -45.22 -10.44 -38.48
C ARG A 28 -44.89 -11.34 -37.29
N VAL A 29 -44.05 -10.79 -36.40
CA VAL A 29 -43.89 -10.99 -34.94
C VAL A 29 -44.98 -11.82 -34.23
N PRO A 30 -44.60 -12.63 -33.21
CA PRO A 30 -44.59 -12.10 -31.84
C PRO A 30 -43.24 -12.17 -31.10
N ALA A 31 -43.20 -11.52 -29.93
CA ALA A 31 -42.02 -11.23 -29.13
C ALA A 31 -41.20 -12.45 -28.63
N ALA A 32 -39.89 -12.24 -28.54
CA ALA A 32 -39.00 -12.99 -27.64
C ALA A 32 -38.69 -12.15 -26.39
N ALA A 33 -38.43 -12.79 -25.26
CA ALA A 33 -38.26 -12.10 -23.97
C ALA A 33 -36.92 -11.36 -23.85
N ALA A 34 -36.90 -10.29 -23.05
CA ALA A 34 -35.69 -9.54 -22.74
C ALA A 34 -34.90 -10.19 -21.59
N SER A 35 -33.59 -10.29 -21.76
CA SER A 35 -32.62 -10.49 -20.68
C SER A 35 -31.66 -9.30 -20.68
N ALA A 36 -31.76 -8.45 -19.67
CA ALA A 36 -31.01 -7.19 -19.62
C ALA A 36 -29.57 -7.42 -19.13
N ALA A 37 -28.59 -7.22 -20.02
CA ALA A 37 -27.21 -7.00 -19.61
C ALA A 37 -27.09 -5.57 -19.07
N LEU A 38 -26.99 -5.44 -17.74
CA LEU A 38 -26.90 -4.13 -17.08
C LEU A 38 -25.51 -3.52 -17.26
N VAL A 39 -25.35 -2.66 -18.26
CA VAL A 39 -24.15 -1.83 -18.40
C VAL A 39 -24.18 -0.74 -17.33
N CYS A 40 -23.54 -0.99 -16.20
CA CYS A 40 -23.31 0.01 -15.15
C CYS A 40 -22.26 1.03 -15.60
N GLY A 41 -22.66 1.95 -16.49
CA GLY A 41 -21.93 3.19 -16.70
C GLY A 41 -22.01 4.05 -15.44
N LEU A 42 -20.87 4.24 -14.76
CA LEU A 42 -20.77 5.15 -13.62
C LEU A 42 -20.91 6.59 -14.12
N VAL A 43 -22.12 7.15 -13.99
CA VAL A 43 -22.32 8.59 -14.16
C VAL A 43 -21.74 9.28 -12.94
N PHE A 44 -20.58 9.91 -13.10
CA PHE A 44 -20.06 10.85 -12.10
C PHE A 44 -21.05 12.01 -11.93
N ALA A 45 -21.77 12.01 -10.81
CA ALA A 45 -22.58 13.15 -10.40
C ALA A 45 -21.64 14.29 -10.01
N LEU A 46 -21.57 15.34 -10.85
CA LEU A 46 -20.76 16.52 -10.60
C LEU A 46 -21.33 17.32 -9.42
N ALA A 47 -20.91 16.95 -8.21
CA ALA A 47 -21.05 17.80 -7.03
C ALA A 47 -20.01 18.93 -7.13
N SER A 48 -20.42 20.10 -7.63
CA SER A 48 -19.54 21.27 -7.74
C SER A 48 -18.94 21.62 -6.37
N PRO A 49 -17.61 21.72 -6.22
CA PRO A 49 -17.03 22.16 -4.96
C PRO A 49 -17.44 23.61 -4.69
N VAL A 50 -17.96 23.87 -3.48
CA VAL A 50 -18.17 25.24 -3.01
C VAL A 50 -16.80 25.81 -2.69
N VAL A 51 -16.25 26.58 -3.63
CA VAL A 51 -14.94 27.22 -3.49
C VAL A 51 -14.97 28.17 -2.30
N ALA A 52 -14.23 27.82 -1.24
CA ALA A 52 -13.91 28.75 -0.16
C ALA A 52 -13.03 29.87 -0.74
N ALA A 53 -13.57 31.10 -0.78
CA ALA A 53 -12.85 32.23 -1.35
C ALA A 53 -11.67 32.64 -0.45
N GLY A 54 -10.46 32.73 -1.01
CA GLY A 54 -9.31 33.31 -0.28
C GLY A 54 -7.93 32.70 -0.49
N ALA A 55 -7.72 31.75 -1.41
CA ALA A 55 -6.37 31.40 -1.85
C ALA A 55 -5.89 32.36 -2.96
N PRO A 56 -4.65 32.88 -2.92
CA PRO A 56 -4.11 33.64 -4.05
C PRO A 56 -3.93 32.71 -5.26
N SER A 57 -4.23 33.21 -6.45
CA SER A 57 -3.98 32.47 -7.70
C SER A 57 -2.47 32.40 -7.96
N LEU A 58 -1.83 31.34 -7.46
CA LEU A 58 -0.46 31.00 -7.82
C LEU A 58 -0.38 30.79 -9.34
N ASP A 59 0.55 31.50 -9.99
CA ASP A 59 0.93 31.22 -11.37
C ASP A 59 1.69 29.89 -11.41
N THR A 60 0.90 28.83 -11.45
CA THR A 60 1.32 27.43 -11.32
C THR A 60 1.93 26.87 -12.61
N THR A 61 1.96 27.66 -13.68
CA THR A 61 2.55 27.27 -14.96
C THR A 61 4.07 27.39 -14.99
N ALA A 62 4.67 28.18 -14.09
CA ALA A 62 6.11 28.28 -13.93
C ALA A 62 6.75 26.95 -13.46
N PRO A 63 8.01 26.64 -13.83
CA PRO A 63 8.73 25.48 -13.32
C PRO A 63 8.88 25.51 -11.78
N ASN A 64 8.66 24.37 -11.13
CA ASN A 64 9.05 24.15 -9.74
C ASN A 64 10.55 23.83 -9.61
N VAL A 65 11.02 23.55 -8.39
CA VAL A 65 12.45 23.30 -8.09
C VAL A 65 12.99 22.03 -8.78
N GLU A 66 12.17 21.02 -9.06
CA GLU A 66 12.56 19.83 -9.83
C GLU A 66 12.57 20.11 -11.33
N GLU A 67 11.47 20.65 -11.86
CA GLU A 67 11.28 20.99 -13.27
C GLU A 67 12.33 22.00 -13.78
N ALA A 68 12.76 22.94 -12.93
CA ALA A 68 13.82 23.89 -13.26
C ALA A 68 15.18 23.21 -13.57
N ARG A 69 15.42 22.00 -13.03
CA ARG A 69 16.66 21.23 -13.29
C ARG A 69 16.68 20.57 -14.67
N LEU A 70 15.58 20.57 -15.43
CA LEU A 70 15.52 19.96 -16.77
C LEU A 70 16.59 20.50 -17.72
N ASN A 71 16.98 21.77 -17.60
CA ASN A 71 17.98 22.40 -18.47
C ASN A 71 19.43 22.27 -17.96
N ASN A 72 19.68 21.52 -16.88
CA ASN A 72 21.02 21.40 -16.29
C ASN A 72 21.94 20.55 -17.20
N VAL A 73 23.08 21.12 -17.59
CA VAL A 73 24.16 20.44 -18.32
C VAL A 73 25.28 20.02 -17.37
N VAL A 74 25.83 18.81 -17.53
CA VAL A 74 27.11 18.46 -16.91
C VAL A 74 28.26 19.23 -17.57
N ALA A 75 29.31 19.54 -16.81
CA ALA A 75 30.45 20.32 -17.29
C ALA A 75 31.13 19.64 -18.49
N GLY A 76 31.08 20.30 -19.66
CA GLY A 76 31.60 19.79 -20.93
C GLY A 76 30.54 19.27 -21.91
N SER A 77 29.27 19.15 -21.48
CA SER A 77 28.15 18.83 -22.38
C SER A 77 27.52 20.10 -22.97
N SER A 78 27.05 20.01 -24.24
CA SER A 78 26.09 20.95 -24.82
C SER A 78 24.64 20.52 -24.60
N GLU A 79 24.39 19.22 -24.42
CA GLU A 79 23.06 18.64 -24.27
C GLU A 79 22.65 18.58 -22.78
N PRO A 80 21.39 18.93 -22.43
CA PRO A 80 20.87 18.77 -21.08
C PRO A 80 20.98 17.32 -20.58
N THR A 81 21.30 17.18 -19.30
CA THR A 81 21.51 15.87 -18.65
C THR A 81 20.23 15.03 -18.65
N SER A 82 19.08 15.70 -18.51
CA SER A 82 17.74 15.12 -18.63
C SER A 82 17.50 14.47 -20.00
N SER A 83 17.77 15.20 -21.10
CA SER A 83 17.60 14.75 -22.48
C SER A 83 18.41 13.49 -22.78
N GLN A 84 19.65 13.41 -22.26
CA GLN A 84 20.50 12.24 -22.44
C GLN A 84 19.85 10.98 -21.84
N PHE A 85 19.30 11.07 -20.61
CA PHE A 85 18.62 9.94 -19.97
C PHE A 85 17.29 9.58 -20.62
N ILE A 86 16.49 10.58 -21.02
CA ILE A 86 15.20 10.37 -21.73
C ILE A 86 15.43 9.62 -23.05
N GLN A 87 16.48 9.98 -23.78
CA GLN A 87 16.88 9.31 -25.03
C GLN A 87 17.42 7.90 -24.76
N SER A 88 18.36 7.73 -23.82
CA SER A 88 18.96 6.42 -23.54
C SER A 88 17.96 5.37 -23.04
N SER A 89 16.93 5.80 -22.31
CA SER A 89 15.87 4.91 -21.80
C SER A 89 14.72 4.66 -22.79
N GLY A 90 14.75 5.24 -24.00
CA GLY A 90 13.71 5.06 -25.01
C GLY A 90 12.35 5.68 -24.62
N LEU A 91 12.39 6.83 -23.92
CA LEU A 91 11.22 7.54 -23.40
C LEU A 91 10.92 8.87 -24.13
N GLN A 92 11.66 9.19 -25.20
CA GLN A 92 11.40 10.37 -26.02
C GLN A 92 10.03 10.31 -26.73
N SER A 93 9.67 9.15 -27.27
CA SER A 93 8.48 9.01 -28.13
C SER A 93 7.14 9.28 -27.41
N PRO A 94 6.89 8.81 -26.17
CA PRO A 94 5.71 9.22 -25.39
C PRO A 94 5.60 10.72 -25.11
N LEU A 95 6.73 11.44 -25.01
CA LEU A 95 6.72 12.88 -24.78
C LEU A 95 6.30 13.64 -26.04
N VAL A 96 6.82 13.23 -27.20
CA VAL A 96 6.38 13.76 -28.50
C VAL A 96 4.89 13.46 -28.73
N GLU A 97 4.43 12.24 -28.41
CA GLU A 97 3.01 11.89 -28.51
C GLU A 97 2.14 12.73 -27.57
N LEU A 98 2.60 13.02 -26.34
CA LEU A 98 1.92 13.89 -25.39
C LEU A 98 1.79 15.32 -25.93
N ASP A 99 2.87 15.90 -26.47
CA ASP A 99 2.86 17.26 -27.04
C ASP A 99 1.91 17.34 -28.24
N ASP A 100 2.02 16.45 -29.22
CA ASP A 100 1.16 16.41 -30.41
C ASP A 100 -0.33 16.24 -30.05
N ARG A 101 -0.63 15.37 -29.08
CA ARG A 101 -2.00 15.14 -28.60
C ARG A 101 -2.52 16.32 -27.80
N LEU A 102 -1.71 16.98 -26.97
CA LEU A 102 -2.09 18.19 -26.24
C LEU A 102 -2.38 19.36 -27.20
N MET A 103 -1.56 19.58 -28.24
CA MET A 103 -1.81 20.64 -29.23
C MET A 103 -3.17 20.55 -29.92
N THR A 104 -3.77 19.35 -29.98
CA THR A 104 -5.08 19.10 -30.62
C THR A 104 -6.21 18.76 -29.65
N ALA A 105 -5.93 18.57 -28.36
CA ALA A 105 -6.92 18.21 -27.34
C ALA A 105 -7.74 19.42 -26.87
N SER A 106 -9.06 19.23 -26.76
CA SER A 106 -9.91 20.12 -25.94
C SER A 106 -9.71 19.84 -24.44
N SER A 107 -10.12 20.80 -23.59
CA SER A 107 -10.16 20.64 -22.13
C SER A 107 -10.83 19.36 -21.65
N ALA A 108 -11.87 18.88 -22.35
CA ALA A 108 -12.57 17.64 -21.99
C ALA A 108 -11.77 16.36 -22.31
N GLN A 109 -10.77 16.45 -23.20
CA GLN A 109 -9.92 15.32 -23.62
C GLN A 109 -8.57 15.29 -22.90
N ALA A 110 -8.06 16.45 -22.47
CA ALA A 110 -6.76 16.58 -21.83
C ALA A 110 -6.55 15.62 -20.62
N PRO A 111 -7.52 15.36 -19.72
CA PRO A 111 -7.33 14.39 -18.63
C PRO A 111 -7.00 12.98 -19.11
N GLN A 112 -7.62 12.51 -20.20
CA GLN A 112 -7.31 11.20 -20.76
C GLN A 112 -5.95 11.21 -21.48
N VAL A 113 -5.64 12.27 -22.24
CA VAL A 113 -4.35 12.41 -22.93
C VAL A 113 -3.18 12.37 -21.94
N VAL A 114 -3.32 13.05 -20.80
CA VAL A 114 -2.28 13.10 -19.76
C VAL A 114 -2.17 11.78 -18.99
N ALA A 115 -3.29 11.10 -18.70
CA ALA A 115 -3.29 9.78 -18.09
C ALA A 115 -2.67 8.71 -19.00
N ASP A 116 -3.01 8.71 -20.29
CA ASP A 116 -2.46 7.80 -21.31
C ASP A 116 -0.94 7.98 -21.43
N ALA A 117 -0.46 9.22 -21.49
CA ALA A 117 0.97 9.53 -21.59
C ALA A 117 1.76 9.10 -20.35
N GLY A 118 1.22 9.33 -19.14
CA GLY A 118 1.84 8.84 -17.92
C GLY A 118 1.90 7.31 -17.86
N ALA A 119 0.81 6.62 -18.21
CA ALA A 119 0.78 5.16 -18.30
C ALA A 119 1.75 4.62 -19.38
N ALA A 120 1.91 5.33 -20.50
CA ALA A 120 2.89 4.98 -21.53
C ALA A 120 4.34 5.16 -21.05
N LEU A 121 4.64 6.22 -20.30
CA LEU A 121 5.95 6.42 -19.66
C LEU A 121 6.27 5.29 -18.68
N TRP A 122 5.35 4.92 -17.78
CA TRP A 122 5.54 3.79 -16.86
C TRP A 122 5.78 2.48 -17.61
N THR A 123 4.87 2.14 -18.53
CA THR A 123 4.91 0.87 -19.28
C THR A 123 6.21 0.73 -20.09
N ARG A 124 6.69 1.82 -20.71
CA ARG A 124 7.97 1.80 -21.45
C ARG A 124 9.19 1.78 -20.54
N ALA A 125 9.15 2.40 -19.36
CA ALA A 125 10.24 2.34 -18.39
C ALA A 125 10.41 0.94 -17.81
N VAL A 126 9.31 0.28 -17.40
CA VAL A 126 9.31 -1.13 -16.97
C VAL A 126 9.76 -2.05 -18.10
N ALA A 127 9.29 -1.82 -19.33
CA ALA A 127 9.77 -2.56 -20.50
C ALA A 127 11.27 -2.33 -20.75
N GLY A 128 11.79 -1.12 -20.55
CA GLY A 128 13.23 -0.82 -20.63
C GLY A 128 14.03 -1.61 -19.60
N ALA A 129 13.63 -1.51 -18.33
CA ALA A 129 14.27 -2.23 -17.22
C ALA A 129 14.28 -3.74 -17.41
N GLN A 130 13.23 -4.29 -18.00
CA GLN A 130 13.10 -5.73 -18.30
C GLN A 130 13.71 -6.15 -19.64
N GLY A 131 14.42 -5.27 -20.37
CA GLY A 131 15.08 -5.58 -21.64
C GLY A 131 14.13 -5.80 -22.83
N LYS A 132 12.91 -5.24 -22.75
CA LYS A 132 11.80 -5.40 -23.70
C LYS A 132 11.50 -4.15 -24.54
N ASN A 133 12.00 -2.97 -24.16
CA ASN A 133 11.84 -1.73 -24.95
C ASN A 133 12.92 -1.65 -26.06
N PRO A 134 12.57 -1.74 -27.36
CA PRO A 134 13.55 -1.66 -28.45
C PRO A 134 14.03 -0.22 -28.74
N GLU A 135 13.41 0.81 -28.14
CA GLU A 135 13.89 2.19 -28.21
C GLU A 135 14.92 2.52 -27.11
N ALA A 136 15.08 1.65 -26.11
CA ALA A 136 16.10 1.80 -25.07
C ALA A 136 17.48 1.35 -25.58
N SER A 137 18.52 2.11 -25.20
CA SER A 137 19.89 1.92 -25.68
C SER A 137 20.97 2.11 -24.61
N GLY A 138 20.62 2.64 -23.43
CA GLY A 138 21.51 2.75 -22.27
C GLY A 138 21.42 1.57 -21.29
N ASP A 139 21.93 1.79 -20.08
CA ASP A 139 21.79 0.87 -18.95
C ASP A 139 20.30 0.58 -18.64
N ARG A 140 19.91 -0.69 -18.62
CA ARG A 140 18.53 -1.10 -18.29
C ARG A 140 18.18 -0.81 -16.83
N TYR A 141 19.16 -0.77 -15.93
CA TYR A 141 18.93 -0.52 -14.51
C TYR A 141 18.77 0.99 -14.20
N ASP A 142 18.66 1.85 -15.22
CA ASP A 142 18.66 3.30 -15.05
C ASP A 142 17.27 3.92 -14.80
N ASP A 143 16.96 4.19 -13.53
CA ASP A 143 15.75 4.88 -13.09
C ASP A 143 15.65 6.35 -13.55
N ARG A 144 16.79 7.00 -13.81
CA ARG A 144 16.89 8.44 -14.10
C ARG A 144 16.05 8.84 -15.32
N GLY A 145 15.96 7.97 -16.33
CA GLY A 145 15.19 8.24 -17.55
C GLY A 145 13.70 8.48 -17.28
N LEU A 146 13.05 7.67 -16.44
CA LEU A 146 11.63 7.84 -16.11
C LEU A 146 11.40 9.12 -15.30
N TYR A 147 12.28 9.39 -14.33
CA TYR A 147 12.21 10.61 -13.51
C TYR A 147 12.26 11.88 -14.38
N TRP A 148 13.27 12.00 -15.26
CA TRP A 148 13.40 13.16 -16.14
C TRP A 148 12.27 13.24 -17.18
N ALA A 149 11.80 12.11 -17.71
CA ALA A 149 10.66 12.09 -18.62
C ALA A 149 9.36 12.55 -17.94
N ARG A 150 9.12 12.17 -16.68
CA ARG A 150 7.98 12.66 -15.88
C ARG A 150 8.03 14.17 -15.71
N LEU A 151 9.19 14.73 -15.36
CA LEU A 151 9.36 16.19 -15.26
C LEU A 151 9.15 16.91 -16.60
N ALA A 152 9.63 16.35 -17.71
CA ALA A 152 9.39 16.90 -19.04
C ALA A 152 7.88 16.91 -19.37
N ALA A 153 7.17 15.80 -19.13
CA ALA A 153 5.73 15.69 -19.34
C ALA A 153 4.92 16.69 -18.48
N ARG A 154 5.36 16.96 -17.24
CA ARG A 154 4.75 18.01 -16.39
C ARG A 154 4.90 19.39 -17.02
N MET A 155 6.06 19.69 -17.62
CA MET A 155 6.26 20.94 -18.35
C MET A 155 5.44 21.02 -19.64
N SER A 156 5.25 19.93 -20.38
CA SER A 156 4.30 19.87 -21.51
C SER A 156 2.88 20.26 -21.08
N VAL A 157 2.38 19.68 -19.98
CA VAL A 157 1.06 20.01 -19.40
C VAL A 157 1.00 21.47 -18.95
N LYS A 158 2.02 21.98 -18.26
CA LYS A 158 2.09 23.39 -17.82
C LYS A 158 2.10 24.36 -19.00
N ASN A 159 2.88 24.09 -20.04
CA ASN A 159 2.95 24.89 -21.26
C ASN A 159 1.60 24.89 -22.01
N TRP A 160 0.92 23.74 -22.09
CA TRP A 160 -0.41 23.64 -22.68
C TRP A 160 -1.48 24.40 -21.90
N VAL A 161 -1.36 24.50 -20.57
CA VAL A 161 -2.21 25.37 -19.74
C VAL A 161 -1.84 26.85 -19.91
N ALA A 162 -0.56 27.20 -19.92
CA ALA A 162 -0.08 28.58 -20.08
C ALA A 162 -0.54 29.24 -21.39
N ALA A 163 -0.73 28.44 -22.45
CA ALA A 163 -1.25 28.90 -23.74
C ALA A 163 -2.71 29.42 -23.70
N ASP A 164 -3.48 29.15 -22.64
CA ASP A 164 -4.90 29.47 -22.53
C ASP A 164 -5.37 29.45 -21.07
N PRO A 165 -5.54 30.63 -20.43
CA PRO A 165 -5.94 30.74 -19.02
C PRO A 165 -7.26 30.03 -18.64
N ALA A 166 -8.14 29.69 -19.59
CA ALA A 166 -9.35 28.91 -19.29
C ALA A 166 -9.03 27.47 -18.84
N ARG A 167 -7.79 27.01 -19.05
CA ARG A 167 -7.29 25.69 -18.64
C ARG A 167 -6.73 25.67 -17.22
N ALA A 168 -6.42 26.83 -16.63
CA ALA A 168 -5.78 26.91 -15.31
C ALA A 168 -6.50 26.14 -14.19
N PRO A 169 -7.86 26.12 -14.09
CA PRO A 169 -8.57 25.33 -13.08
C PRO A 169 -8.41 23.80 -13.20
N GLN A 170 -7.81 23.29 -14.28
CA GLN A 170 -7.58 21.87 -14.49
C GLN A 170 -6.15 21.44 -14.12
N LEU A 171 -5.20 22.38 -14.01
CA LEU A 171 -3.76 22.07 -13.98
C LEU A 171 -3.36 21.12 -12.84
N GLU A 172 -3.88 21.34 -11.64
CA GLU A 172 -3.62 20.48 -10.47
C GLU A 172 -4.10 19.04 -10.70
N ALA A 173 -5.32 18.87 -11.21
CA ALA A 173 -5.89 17.55 -11.51
C ALA A 173 -5.15 16.84 -12.66
N LEU A 174 -4.69 17.59 -13.68
CA LEU A 174 -3.88 17.05 -14.77
C LEU A 174 -2.49 16.59 -14.27
N LEU A 175 -1.81 17.41 -13.45
CA LEU A 175 -0.52 17.04 -12.87
C LEU A 175 -0.65 15.85 -11.91
N LEU A 176 -1.70 15.79 -11.08
CA LEU A 176 -1.97 14.64 -10.19
C LEU A 176 -2.27 13.35 -10.99
N SER A 177 -2.98 13.46 -12.11
CA SER A 177 -3.22 12.35 -13.03
C SER A 177 -1.91 11.83 -13.65
N LEU A 178 -1.03 12.75 -14.09
CA LEU A 178 0.29 12.42 -14.62
C LEU A 178 1.19 11.76 -13.57
N GLU A 179 1.25 12.29 -12.35
CA GLU A 179 2.03 11.70 -11.25
C GLU A 179 1.60 10.26 -10.99
N ARG A 180 0.31 10.00 -10.78
CA ARG A 180 -0.20 8.65 -10.48
C ARG A 180 0.10 7.68 -11.64
N SER A 181 -0.31 8.02 -12.85
CA SER A 181 -0.20 7.15 -14.02
C SER A 181 1.25 6.84 -14.42
N SER A 182 2.18 7.78 -14.23
CA SER A 182 3.62 7.59 -14.51
C SER A 182 4.44 6.97 -13.36
N ARG A 183 3.78 6.48 -12.30
CA ARG A 183 4.42 5.90 -11.10
C ARG A 183 4.00 4.47 -10.80
N GLY A 184 3.15 3.84 -11.61
CA GLY A 184 2.64 2.48 -11.39
C GLY A 184 1.33 2.40 -10.58
N PHE A 185 0.63 3.52 -10.37
CA PHE A 185 -0.66 3.52 -9.67
C PHE A 185 -1.75 2.92 -10.56
N GLY A 186 -2.27 1.75 -10.20
CA GLY A 186 -3.48 1.17 -10.78
C GLY A 186 -3.63 -0.33 -10.53
N ASP A 187 -4.86 -0.83 -10.63
CA ASP A 187 -5.23 -2.25 -10.44
C ASP A 187 -4.64 -3.23 -11.48
N ALA A 188 -3.92 -2.74 -12.50
CA ALA A 188 -3.75 -3.41 -13.79
C ALA A 188 -3.02 -4.77 -13.76
N ALA A 189 -2.28 -5.07 -12.69
CA ALA A 189 -1.56 -6.35 -12.51
C ALA A 189 -2.32 -7.37 -11.63
N HIS A 190 -3.45 -6.99 -11.02
CA HIS A 190 -4.19 -7.86 -10.12
C HIS A 190 -5.09 -8.85 -10.86
N THR A 191 -4.51 -10.01 -11.18
CA THR A 191 -5.31 -11.23 -11.43
C THR A 191 -6.21 -11.51 -10.23
N ASP A 192 -7.46 -11.89 -10.49
CA ASP A 192 -8.43 -12.31 -9.47
C ASP A 192 -8.27 -13.80 -9.08
N ASP A 193 -7.20 -14.46 -9.53
CA ASP A 193 -6.86 -15.87 -9.22
C ASP A 193 -6.42 -16.05 -7.74
N PRO A 194 -7.16 -16.81 -6.90
CA PRO A 194 -6.83 -17.02 -5.49
C PRO A 194 -5.64 -17.99 -5.25
N THR A 195 -5.08 -18.59 -6.31
CA THR A 195 -3.85 -19.38 -6.23
C THR A 195 -2.60 -18.51 -6.32
N VAL A 196 -2.70 -17.31 -6.91
CA VAL A 196 -1.60 -16.35 -7.07
C VAL A 196 -1.46 -15.49 -5.81
N ARG A 197 -0.23 -15.32 -5.31
CA ARG A 197 0.08 -14.30 -4.28
C ARG A 197 0.37 -12.95 -4.90
N ARG A 198 0.06 -11.86 -4.19
CA ARG A 198 0.27 -10.48 -4.62
C ARG A 198 1.26 -9.78 -3.67
N ILE A 199 2.33 -9.23 -4.24
CA ILE A 199 3.35 -8.46 -3.52
C ILE A 199 3.30 -7.04 -4.07
N LEU A 200 3.12 -6.04 -3.21
CA LEU A 200 3.18 -4.63 -3.59
C LEU A 200 4.44 -3.99 -3.00
N THR A 201 5.29 -3.44 -3.85
CA THR A 201 6.55 -2.81 -3.43
C THR A 201 6.67 -1.37 -3.91
N THR A 202 7.43 -0.54 -3.20
CA THR A 202 7.74 0.82 -3.65
C THR A 202 9.24 1.06 -3.73
N GLY A 203 9.72 1.61 -4.83
CA GLY A 203 10.99 2.33 -4.86
C GLY A 203 10.79 3.84 -4.66
N PHE A 204 11.86 4.61 -4.73
CA PHE A 204 11.83 6.08 -4.76
C PHE A 204 12.52 6.64 -6.01
N ASP A 205 12.11 7.84 -6.41
CA ASP A 205 12.80 8.66 -7.42
C ASP A 205 14.27 8.98 -7.02
N PRO A 206 15.12 9.39 -7.98
CA PRO A 206 16.39 10.07 -7.72
C PRO A 206 16.28 11.28 -6.78
N PHE A 207 17.32 11.50 -5.97
CA PHE A 207 17.42 12.61 -5.01
C PHE A 207 18.86 13.13 -4.88
N LEU A 208 19.08 14.21 -4.11
CA LEU A 208 20.37 14.94 -4.03
C LEU A 208 20.86 15.47 -5.40
N LEU A 209 19.90 15.91 -6.22
CA LEU A 209 20.08 16.29 -7.63
C LEU A 209 20.84 17.61 -7.85
N ASP A 210 21.09 18.37 -6.78
CA ASP A 210 21.86 19.62 -6.82
C ASP A 210 23.39 19.38 -6.73
N ASP A 211 23.84 18.25 -6.18
CA ASP A 211 25.28 17.91 -6.06
C ASP A 211 25.88 17.55 -7.43
N VAL A 212 25.23 16.59 -8.09
CA VAL A 212 25.58 16.03 -9.40
C VAL A 212 24.29 15.58 -10.08
N GLY A 213 24.10 15.96 -11.34
CA GLY A 213 22.98 15.48 -12.18
C GLY A 213 23.03 13.97 -12.51
N GLN A 214 23.90 13.23 -11.83
CA GLN A 214 24.21 11.81 -12.02
C GLN A 214 23.45 10.91 -11.04
N ARG A 215 22.82 11.43 -9.98
CA ARG A 215 22.20 10.60 -8.92
C ARG A 215 21.14 9.66 -9.51
N SER A 216 21.23 8.39 -9.15
CA SER A 216 20.31 7.29 -9.48
C SER A 216 19.92 6.59 -8.20
N ASN A 217 18.67 6.14 -8.08
CA ASN A 217 18.15 5.47 -6.90
C ASN A 217 18.01 3.96 -7.18
N PRO A 218 18.81 3.09 -6.54
CA PRO A 218 18.70 1.64 -6.73
C PRO A 218 17.34 1.08 -6.31
N SER A 219 16.59 1.74 -5.43
CA SER A 219 15.23 1.32 -5.06
C SER A 219 14.20 1.57 -6.17
N GLY A 220 14.23 2.74 -6.82
CA GLY A 220 13.42 3.03 -8.00
C GLY A 220 13.79 2.14 -9.19
N SER A 221 15.09 1.87 -9.34
CA SER A 221 15.64 0.95 -10.33
C SER A 221 15.11 -0.48 -10.13
N ALA A 222 15.11 -0.98 -8.89
CA ALA A 222 14.56 -2.29 -8.54
C ALA A 222 13.04 -2.36 -8.76
N ALA A 223 12.29 -1.31 -8.42
CA ALA A 223 10.85 -1.23 -8.68
C ALA A 223 10.52 -1.44 -10.18
N LEU A 224 11.25 -0.76 -11.08
CA LEU A 224 11.04 -0.90 -12.53
C LEU A 224 11.42 -2.29 -13.07
N VAL A 225 12.42 -2.95 -12.51
CA VAL A 225 12.75 -4.35 -12.85
C VAL A 225 11.66 -5.30 -12.37
N LEU A 226 11.07 -5.06 -11.19
CA LEU A 226 10.12 -5.93 -10.51
C LEU A 226 8.67 -5.84 -11.01
N ASP A 227 8.22 -4.71 -11.56
CA ASP A 227 6.81 -4.52 -11.88
C ASP A 227 6.25 -5.53 -12.90
N GLY A 228 5.12 -6.15 -12.58
CA GLY A 228 4.51 -7.21 -13.39
C GLY A 228 5.31 -8.51 -13.49
N THR A 229 6.39 -8.68 -12.71
CA THR A 229 7.14 -9.95 -12.67
C THR A 229 6.39 -11.02 -11.87
N THR A 230 6.69 -12.29 -12.15
CA THR A 230 6.20 -13.44 -11.37
C THR A 230 7.40 -14.18 -10.78
N ILE A 231 7.34 -14.44 -9.48
CA ILE A 231 8.30 -15.22 -8.72
C ILE A 231 7.68 -16.60 -8.47
N ASP A 232 8.34 -17.66 -8.93
CA ASP A 232 7.95 -19.04 -8.59
C ASP A 232 8.29 -19.34 -7.14
N THR A 233 7.35 -19.96 -6.42
CA THR A 233 7.53 -20.34 -5.01
C THR A 233 6.98 -21.74 -4.71
N PRO A 234 7.43 -22.40 -3.62
CA PRO A 234 6.94 -23.73 -3.22
C PRO A 234 5.43 -23.85 -3.00
N THR A 235 4.72 -22.72 -2.87
CA THR A 235 3.28 -22.65 -2.55
C THR A 235 2.45 -21.97 -3.65
N GLY A 236 3.01 -21.81 -4.85
CA GLY A 236 2.39 -21.18 -6.03
C GLY A 236 3.10 -19.90 -6.50
N PRO A 237 2.73 -19.34 -7.65
CA PRO A 237 3.33 -18.10 -8.15
C PRO A 237 2.99 -16.89 -7.25
N ALA A 238 3.92 -15.94 -7.17
CA ALA A 238 3.71 -14.63 -6.56
C ALA A 238 3.97 -13.54 -7.61
N VAL A 239 2.97 -12.71 -7.91
CA VAL A 239 3.10 -11.56 -8.81
C VAL A 239 3.53 -10.34 -8.00
N VAL A 240 4.53 -9.62 -8.50
CA VAL A 240 4.98 -8.34 -7.93
C VAL A 240 4.39 -7.18 -8.74
N GLN A 241 3.78 -6.24 -8.04
CA GLN A 241 3.51 -4.89 -8.55
C GLN A 241 4.45 -3.92 -7.85
N ALA A 242 4.94 -2.93 -8.59
CA ALA A 242 5.79 -1.89 -8.04
C ALA A 242 5.24 -0.48 -8.29
N VAL A 243 5.60 0.45 -7.41
CA VAL A 243 5.37 1.89 -7.55
C VAL A 243 6.68 2.64 -7.31
N VAL A 244 6.87 3.80 -7.95
CA VAL A 244 7.98 4.72 -7.61
C VAL A 244 7.43 5.95 -6.89
N LEU A 245 7.72 6.07 -5.60
CA LEU A 245 7.35 7.21 -4.76
C LEU A 245 8.22 8.44 -5.08
N PRO A 246 7.66 9.66 -4.99
CA PRO A 246 8.45 10.88 -5.07
C PRO A 246 9.30 11.07 -3.81
N VAL A 247 10.44 11.74 -3.95
CA VAL A 247 11.24 12.22 -2.81
C VAL A 247 10.79 13.65 -2.48
N ASN A 248 9.54 13.79 -2.04
CA ASN A 248 9.00 15.05 -1.52
C ASN A 248 8.02 14.85 -0.34
N TRP A 249 8.04 15.79 0.61
CA TRP A 249 7.18 15.76 1.80
C TRP A 249 5.73 16.11 1.46
N SER A 250 5.51 16.98 0.48
CA SER A 250 4.18 17.46 0.10
C SER A 250 3.28 16.37 -0.51
N ALA A 251 3.81 15.40 -1.27
CA ALA A 251 2.98 14.26 -1.69
C ALA A 251 2.68 13.29 -0.53
N PHE A 252 3.59 13.19 0.44
CA PHE A 252 3.33 12.43 1.67
C PHE A 252 2.21 13.09 2.49
N ASP A 253 2.18 14.42 2.59
CA ASP A 253 1.06 15.12 3.24
C ASP A 253 -0.27 14.91 2.51
N THR A 254 -0.27 14.81 1.18
CA THR A 254 -1.47 14.45 0.38
C THR A 254 -1.81 12.95 0.40
N GLY A 255 -1.20 12.16 1.31
CA GLY A 255 -1.60 10.77 1.56
C GLY A 255 -1.08 9.74 0.56
N ILE A 256 -0.05 10.06 -0.23
CA ILE A 256 0.40 9.20 -1.34
C ILE A 256 0.75 7.75 -0.93
N VAL A 257 1.31 7.54 0.28
CA VAL A 257 1.66 6.21 0.79
C VAL A 257 0.41 5.37 1.05
N GLU A 258 -0.60 5.98 1.64
CA GLU A 258 -1.89 5.34 1.91
C GLU A 258 -2.71 5.09 0.64
N ASP A 259 -2.63 5.97 -0.37
CA ASP A 259 -3.23 5.75 -1.70
C ASP A 259 -2.58 4.60 -2.49
N VAL A 260 -1.30 4.32 -2.26
CA VAL A 260 -0.60 3.15 -2.86
C VAL A 260 -1.01 1.86 -2.18
N TYR A 261 -0.89 1.77 -0.86
CA TYR A 261 -1.06 0.50 -0.15
C TYR A 261 -2.51 0.18 0.23
N GLY A 262 -3.33 1.20 0.47
CA GLY A 262 -4.72 1.06 0.90
C GLY A 262 -5.60 0.19 0.01
N PRO A 263 -5.54 0.28 -1.34
CA PRO A 263 -6.34 -0.58 -2.23
C PRO A 263 -6.03 -2.07 -2.03
N GLY A 264 -4.75 -2.44 -2.02
CA GLY A 264 -4.29 -3.82 -1.80
C GLY A 264 -4.49 -4.33 -0.37
N LEU A 265 -4.59 -3.42 0.61
CA LEU A 265 -4.90 -3.76 2.01
C LEU A 265 -6.39 -4.03 2.26
N ARG A 266 -7.30 -3.74 1.31
CA ARG A 266 -8.72 -4.13 1.42
C ARG A 266 -8.87 -5.66 1.28
N TYR A 267 -9.70 -6.25 2.14
CA TYR A 267 -10.05 -7.67 2.05
C TYR A 267 -10.73 -7.99 0.70
N GLY A 268 -10.29 -9.05 0.02
CA GLY A 268 -10.91 -9.54 -1.21
C GLY A 268 -9.94 -10.20 -2.18
N ALA A 269 -10.43 -10.56 -3.38
CA ALA A 269 -9.67 -11.29 -4.40
C ALA A 269 -8.37 -10.61 -4.87
N ARG A 270 -8.23 -9.30 -4.61
CA ARG A 270 -7.05 -8.48 -4.94
C ARG A 270 -6.17 -8.14 -3.74
N SER A 271 -6.44 -8.71 -2.57
CA SER A 271 -5.61 -8.49 -1.39
C SER A 271 -4.15 -8.87 -1.63
N ILE A 272 -3.24 -8.03 -1.16
CA ILE A 272 -1.81 -8.34 -1.10
C ILE A 272 -1.51 -9.31 0.05
N ASP A 273 -0.52 -10.17 -0.15
CA ASP A 273 0.07 -11.04 0.87
C ASP A 273 1.28 -10.36 1.56
N MET A 274 1.92 -9.41 0.86
CA MET A 274 3.10 -8.69 1.35
C MET A 274 3.19 -7.26 0.82
N LEU A 275 3.61 -6.33 1.68
CA LEU A 275 4.09 -5.01 1.31
C LEU A 275 5.56 -4.82 1.68
N VAL A 276 6.36 -4.25 0.76
CA VAL A 276 7.77 -3.94 1.01
C VAL A 276 8.11 -2.55 0.50
N THR A 277 8.47 -1.64 1.39
CA THR A 277 9.04 -0.35 1.00
C THR A 277 10.55 -0.51 0.76
N LEU A 278 11.07 0.01 -0.35
CA LEU A 278 12.49 -0.04 -0.72
C LEU A 278 13.06 1.37 -0.69
N SER A 279 14.29 1.55 -0.22
CA SER A 279 15.01 2.83 -0.31
C SER A 279 16.52 2.62 -0.48
N GLN A 280 17.26 3.68 -0.75
CA GLN A 280 18.73 3.65 -0.79
C GLN A 280 19.29 3.84 0.62
N GLY A 281 20.04 2.87 1.11
CA GLY A 281 20.71 2.88 2.41
C GLY A 281 22.20 3.19 2.31
N ARG A 282 23.03 2.49 3.08
CA ARG A 282 24.48 2.69 3.19
C ARG A 282 25.30 1.81 2.23
N GLU A 283 26.60 2.07 2.10
CA GLU A 283 27.45 1.40 1.09
C GLU A 283 27.85 -0.05 1.45
N ASP A 284 27.83 -0.44 2.72
CA ASP A 284 28.43 -1.70 3.20
C ASP A 284 27.51 -2.94 3.20
N GLY A 285 26.26 -2.80 2.75
CA GLY A 285 25.31 -3.92 2.70
C GLY A 285 23.86 -3.54 2.47
N PHE A 286 22.98 -4.50 2.70
CA PHE A 286 21.53 -4.38 2.71
C PHE A 286 21.00 -4.51 4.13
N ASP A 287 20.09 -3.62 4.52
CA ASP A 287 19.46 -3.62 5.85
C ASP A 287 17.95 -3.81 5.73
N ILE A 288 17.44 -4.89 6.30
CA ILE A 288 16.02 -5.09 6.54
C ILE A 288 15.71 -4.33 7.83
N GLU A 289 14.91 -3.28 7.74
CA GLU A 289 14.68 -2.40 8.88
C GLU A 289 13.70 -3.05 9.86
N ARG A 290 14.14 -3.25 11.10
CA ARG A 290 13.31 -3.89 12.11
C ARG A 290 12.19 -2.97 12.60
N PHE A 291 12.50 -1.70 12.81
CA PHE A 291 11.58 -0.72 13.42
C PHE A 291 11.47 0.55 12.58
N ALA A 292 10.23 0.93 12.26
CA ALA A 292 9.87 2.27 11.79
C ALA A 292 9.55 3.16 12.99
N GLY A 293 10.04 4.40 13.01
CA GLY A 293 9.68 5.41 14.01
C GLY A 293 8.63 6.39 13.48
N VAL A 294 7.75 6.91 14.34
CA VAL A 294 6.74 7.92 13.97
C VAL A 294 7.34 9.28 13.57
N TRP A 295 8.61 9.55 13.89
CA TRP A 295 9.19 10.89 13.73
C TRP A 295 9.64 11.21 12.31
N ARG A 296 9.35 12.44 11.88
CA ARG A 296 9.77 13.07 10.63
C ARG A 296 10.90 14.06 10.97
N GLY A 297 12.10 13.85 10.43
CA GLY A 297 13.29 14.66 10.73
C GLY A 297 13.23 16.06 10.11
N GLY A 298 12.73 16.13 8.87
CA GLY A 298 12.54 17.38 8.13
C GLY A 298 13.75 17.85 7.32
N ASP A 299 14.69 16.98 6.98
CA ASP A 299 15.76 17.33 6.02
C ASP A 299 15.19 17.72 4.64
N PRO A 300 15.89 18.55 3.84
CA PRO A 300 15.38 19.04 2.56
C PRO A 300 15.09 17.94 1.54
N ASP A 301 13.94 18.03 0.90
CA ASP A 301 13.51 17.13 -0.17
C ASP A 301 13.92 17.62 -1.59
N ASN A 302 13.47 16.95 -2.65
CA ASN A 302 13.77 17.38 -4.02
C ASN A 302 13.22 18.77 -4.38
N LEU A 303 12.12 19.18 -3.73
CA LEU A 303 11.53 20.51 -3.84
C LEU A 303 12.18 21.52 -2.87
N ARG A 304 13.17 21.08 -2.08
CA ARG A 304 13.87 21.78 -0.99
C ARG A 304 12.98 22.13 0.21
N GLN A 305 11.85 21.46 0.37
CA GLN A 305 10.99 21.59 1.55
C GLN A 305 11.61 20.80 2.73
N GLY A 306 11.52 21.33 3.95
CA GLY A 306 12.08 20.71 5.16
C GLY A 306 11.71 21.44 6.45
N VAL A 307 12.65 21.56 7.38
CA VAL A 307 12.41 22.13 8.74
C VAL A 307 11.79 23.54 8.69
N ALA A 308 12.11 24.34 7.68
CA ALA A 308 11.58 25.70 7.52
C ALA A 308 10.06 25.74 7.27
N GLU A 309 9.53 24.74 6.56
CA GLU A 309 8.11 24.52 6.28
C GLU A 309 7.40 23.76 7.41
N GLY A 310 8.11 23.42 8.50
CA GLY A 310 7.55 22.73 9.66
C GLY A 310 7.68 21.20 9.62
N TYR A 311 8.47 20.63 8.70
CA TYR A 311 8.56 19.17 8.51
C TYR A 311 9.21 18.37 9.65
N ARG A 312 9.63 19.00 10.75
CA ARG A 312 10.19 18.31 11.92
C ARG A 312 9.12 18.05 12.99
N GLN A 313 8.38 16.94 12.85
CA GLN A 313 7.21 16.60 13.67
C GLN A 313 6.90 15.08 13.68
N GLU A 314 5.81 14.65 14.33
CA GLU A 314 5.29 13.30 14.11
C GLU A 314 4.67 13.17 12.71
N ALA A 315 4.89 12.04 12.04
CA ALA A 315 4.44 11.79 10.67
C ALA A 315 2.89 11.86 10.58
N PRO A 316 2.32 12.80 9.80
CA PRO A 316 0.90 13.09 9.80
C PRO A 316 0.06 11.88 9.38
N VAL A 317 -1.19 11.85 9.84
CA VAL A 317 -2.22 10.95 9.30
C VAL A 317 -2.64 11.42 7.91
N ALA A 318 -3.05 10.50 7.03
CA ALA A 318 -3.53 10.87 5.70
C ALA A 318 -4.80 11.75 5.77
N PRO A 319 -5.02 12.63 4.77
CA PRO A 319 -6.26 13.41 4.66
C PRO A 319 -7.51 12.54 4.72
N ALA A 320 -8.50 12.96 5.53
CA ALA A 320 -9.68 12.15 5.87
C ALA A 320 -10.63 11.93 4.67
N ASP A 321 -10.58 12.79 3.67
CA ASP A 321 -11.32 12.71 2.41
C ASP A 321 -10.84 11.60 1.47
N LEU A 322 -9.63 11.07 1.65
CA LEU A 322 -9.16 9.85 0.99
C LEU A 322 -9.87 8.57 1.52
N GLY A 323 -10.51 8.66 2.70
CA GLY A 323 -11.27 7.56 3.29
C GLY A 323 -10.42 6.40 3.86
N TRP A 324 -9.11 6.55 3.94
CA TRP A 324 -8.23 5.56 4.58
C TRP A 324 -8.34 5.64 6.12
N PRO A 325 -8.55 4.51 6.81
CA PRO A 325 -8.67 4.53 8.26
C PRO A 325 -7.31 4.83 8.91
N GLN A 326 -7.31 5.70 9.91
CA GLN A 326 -6.12 6.16 10.63
C GLN A 326 -6.35 6.03 12.15
N PRO A 327 -5.31 5.72 12.96
CA PRO A 327 -5.44 5.62 14.41
C PRO A 327 -5.64 7.01 15.03
N THR A 328 -6.35 7.06 16.16
CA THR A 328 -6.52 8.30 16.97
C THR A 328 -5.23 8.76 17.65
N THR A 329 -4.30 7.83 17.89
CA THR A 329 -2.95 8.08 18.40
C THR A 329 -1.96 7.24 17.60
N SER A 330 -0.93 7.85 17.04
CA SER A 330 0.12 7.11 16.33
C SER A 330 1.00 6.30 17.31
N PRO A 331 1.27 5.01 17.06
CA PRO A 331 2.27 4.26 17.83
C PRO A 331 3.67 4.85 17.59
N GLN A 332 4.49 4.99 18.63
CA GLN A 332 5.82 5.61 18.48
C GLN A 332 6.75 4.80 17.57
N PHE A 333 6.65 3.47 17.62
CA PHE A 333 7.38 2.55 16.74
C PHE A 333 6.46 1.46 16.17
N ILE A 334 6.79 0.96 14.98
CA ILE A 334 6.15 -0.20 14.36
C ILE A 334 7.24 -1.19 13.93
N GLU A 335 7.09 -2.46 14.33
CA GLU A 335 8.00 -3.55 13.98
C GLU A 335 7.62 -4.21 12.63
N THR A 336 8.62 -4.66 11.88
CA THR A 336 8.43 -5.40 10.62
C THR A 336 7.82 -6.78 10.83
N SER A 337 6.87 -7.16 9.98
CA SER A 337 6.36 -8.54 9.86
C SER A 337 6.85 -9.26 8.60
N LEU A 338 7.92 -8.76 7.96
CA LEU A 338 8.59 -9.48 6.88
C LEU A 338 9.24 -10.78 7.39
N PRO A 339 9.38 -11.81 6.54
CA PRO A 339 10.11 -13.04 6.85
C PRO A 339 11.64 -12.84 6.86
N TRP A 340 12.11 -11.84 7.62
CA TRP A 340 13.47 -11.29 7.57
C TRP A 340 14.56 -12.34 7.80
N GLN A 341 14.32 -13.36 8.63
CA GLN A 341 15.30 -14.43 8.88
C GLN A 341 15.61 -15.19 7.57
N ALA A 342 14.58 -15.54 6.78
CA ALA A 342 14.78 -16.19 5.49
C ALA A 342 15.46 -15.27 4.46
N MET A 343 15.30 -13.95 4.59
CA MET A 343 15.96 -12.94 3.74
C MET A 343 17.44 -12.73 4.10
N VAL A 344 17.81 -12.89 5.37
CA VAL A 344 19.20 -12.86 5.86
C VAL A 344 19.91 -14.18 5.56
N ASP A 345 19.24 -15.32 5.75
CA ASP A 345 19.81 -16.65 5.53
C ASP A 345 19.98 -16.98 4.03
N ALA A 346 19.26 -16.28 3.15
CA ALA A 346 19.34 -16.49 1.70
C ALA A 346 20.64 -15.92 1.10
N SER A 347 21.36 -16.77 0.36
CA SER A 347 22.55 -16.40 -0.42
C SER A 347 22.14 -15.61 -1.68
N THR A 348 21.76 -14.34 -1.47
CA THR A 348 21.14 -13.46 -2.49
C THR A 348 22.15 -12.71 -3.37
N GLY A 349 23.40 -12.56 -2.93
CA GLY A 349 24.44 -11.85 -3.67
C GLY A 349 25.70 -11.63 -2.82
N PRO A 350 26.67 -10.84 -3.32
CA PRO A 350 27.97 -10.66 -2.66
C PRO A 350 27.95 -9.66 -1.50
N ALA A 351 26.98 -8.74 -1.44
CA ALA A 351 26.84 -7.82 -0.32
C ALA A 351 26.10 -8.50 0.85
N PRO A 352 26.45 -8.20 2.12
CA PRO A 352 25.78 -8.80 3.26
C PRO A 352 24.36 -8.24 3.44
N VAL A 353 23.40 -9.13 3.77
CA VAL A 353 22.04 -8.77 4.17
C VAL A 353 21.94 -8.88 5.70
N ARG A 354 21.28 -7.92 6.35
CA ARG A 354 21.22 -7.81 7.81
C ARG A 354 19.80 -7.47 8.28
N LEU A 355 19.46 -7.84 9.52
CA LEU A 355 18.35 -7.22 10.23
C LEU A 355 18.89 -6.02 11.02
N ASN A 356 18.48 -4.80 10.66
CA ASN A 356 18.88 -3.60 11.38
C ASN A 356 17.89 -3.32 12.53
N GLY A 357 18.33 -3.62 13.76
CA GLY A 357 17.58 -3.30 14.99
C GLY A 357 17.86 -1.92 15.56
N SER A 358 18.56 -1.04 14.83
CA SER A 358 18.94 0.29 15.33
C SER A 358 17.75 1.24 15.41
N VAL A 359 17.71 2.08 16.43
CA VAL A 359 16.76 3.19 16.58
C VAL A 359 17.42 4.35 17.32
N CYS A 360 16.83 5.54 17.24
CA CYS A 360 17.04 6.63 18.20
C CYS A 360 15.72 6.97 18.89
N ALA A 361 15.72 7.14 20.20
CA ALA A 361 14.51 7.41 20.98
C ALA A 361 14.82 8.20 22.26
N ALA A 362 13.82 8.89 22.80
CA ALA A 362 13.93 9.72 24.00
C ALA A 362 12.81 9.43 25.00
N PRO A 363 13.06 9.51 26.33
CA PRO A 363 12.05 9.23 27.36
C PRO A 363 11.01 10.37 27.54
N THR A 364 10.97 11.37 26.65
CA THR A 364 9.99 12.47 26.70
C THR A 364 9.55 12.91 25.31
N ALA A 365 8.30 13.39 25.20
CA ALA A 365 7.71 13.87 23.95
C ALA A 365 8.47 15.05 23.30
N LEU A 366 9.26 15.78 24.11
CA LEU A 366 10.10 16.89 23.66
C LEU A 366 11.30 16.46 22.80
N ARG A 367 11.68 15.17 22.84
CA ARG A 367 12.74 14.59 22.00
C ARG A 367 14.06 15.35 22.08
N ASP A 368 14.40 15.80 23.29
CA ASP A 368 15.62 16.54 23.58
C ASP A 368 16.87 15.70 23.21
N PRO A 369 17.75 16.17 22.30
CA PRO A 369 18.98 15.49 21.93
C PRO A 369 19.90 15.15 23.10
N ALA A 370 19.85 15.90 24.21
CA ALA A 370 20.68 15.65 25.39
C ALA A 370 20.30 14.37 26.17
N ILE A 371 19.10 13.83 25.93
CA ILE A 371 18.58 12.59 26.56
C ILE A 371 18.13 11.54 25.53
N THR A 372 18.33 11.81 24.24
CA THR A 372 18.09 10.84 23.16
C THR A 372 19.17 9.77 23.20
N GLN A 373 18.76 8.50 23.17
CA GLN A 373 19.67 7.36 23.10
C GLN A 373 19.50 6.68 21.74
N CYS A 374 20.62 6.32 21.13
CA CYS A 374 20.66 5.63 19.84
C CYS A 374 21.42 4.30 19.98
N GLY A 375 20.92 3.24 19.35
CA GLY A 375 21.59 1.94 19.35
C GLY A 375 20.71 0.81 18.83
N THR A 376 21.33 -0.37 18.64
CA THR A 376 20.63 -1.59 18.22
C THR A 376 19.90 -2.23 19.38
N VAL A 377 18.58 -2.40 19.27
CA VAL A 377 17.70 -2.94 20.32
C VAL A 377 16.99 -4.21 19.87
N THR A 378 16.67 -5.09 20.83
CA THR A 378 15.90 -6.32 20.58
C THR A 378 14.40 -6.16 20.83
N ALA A 379 14.00 -5.08 21.50
CA ALA A 379 12.63 -4.66 21.78
C ALA A 379 12.64 -3.15 22.08
N ILE A 380 11.48 -2.49 21.93
CA ILE A 380 11.28 -1.06 22.19
C ILE A 380 10.70 -0.88 23.60
N ASP A 381 11.16 0.14 24.34
CA ASP A 381 10.47 0.60 25.56
C ASP A 381 9.19 1.36 25.15
N PRO A 382 7.98 0.87 25.50
CA PRO A 382 6.72 1.47 25.05
C PRO A 382 6.45 2.85 25.68
N THR A 383 7.27 3.32 26.63
CA THR A 383 7.18 4.66 27.22
C THR A 383 8.03 5.70 26.49
N TRP A 384 8.88 5.29 25.54
CA TRP A 384 9.79 6.20 24.83
C TRP A 384 9.20 6.71 23.52
N PHE A 385 9.59 7.93 23.18
CA PHE A 385 9.19 8.63 21.96
C PHE A 385 10.25 8.42 20.89
N ALA A 386 9.81 8.08 19.67
CA ALA A 386 10.74 7.86 18.57
C ALA A 386 11.40 9.18 18.15
N VAL A 387 12.69 9.09 17.83
CA VAL A 387 13.45 10.15 17.15
C VAL A 387 13.88 9.65 15.78
N GLN A 388 14.34 8.40 15.65
CA GLN A 388 14.64 7.73 14.37
C GLN A 388 14.27 6.24 14.44
N GLY A 389 13.71 5.70 13.36
CA GLY A 389 13.67 4.25 13.12
C GLY A 389 15.03 3.73 12.64
N GLY A 390 15.09 2.45 12.25
CA GLY A 390 16.30 1.87 11.66
C GLY A 390 16.71 2.55 10.36
N GLY A 391 15.72 2.97 9.57
CA GLY A 391 15.89 3.76 8.37
C GLY A 391 16.04 5.27 8.58
N GLY A 392 16.35 5.74 9.79
CA GLY A 392 16.43 7.18 10.12
C GLY A 392 15.07 7.81 10.42
N ASP A 393 14.92 9.10 10.09
CA ASP A 393 13.69 9.91 10.23
C ASP A 393 13.29 10.60 8.91
N TYR A 394 13.88 10.19 7.79
CA TYR A 394 13.59 10.70 6.45
C TYR A 394 12.40 9.96 5.78
N LEU A 395 12.08 10.30 4.53
CA LEU A 395 10.98 9.73 3.73
C LEU A 395 11.04 8.19 3.61
N SER A 396 12.21 7.58 3.69
CA SER A 396 12.38 6.11 3.77
C SER A 396 11.68 5.54 5.00
N ASN A 397 12.03 6.03 6.20
CA ASN A 397 11.38 5.69 7.46
C ASN A 397 9.89 6.05 7.46
N GLU A 398 9.50 7.23 6.94
CA GLU A 398 8.08 7.59 6.89
C GLU A 398 7.27 6.66 5.98
N SER A 399 7.80 6.22 4.84
CA SER A 399 7.11 5.27 3.95
C SER A 399 6.87 3.93 4.64
N PHE A 400 7.88 3.40 5.33
CA PHE A 400 7.82 2.18 6.14
C PHE A 400 6.76 2.34 7.24
N TYR A 401 6.85 3.42 8.01
CA TYR A 401 5.95 3.75 9.11
C TYR A 401 4.49 3.84 8.65
N ARG A 402 4.20 4.65 7.63
CA ARG A 402 2.82 4.93 7.20
C ARG A 402 2.16 3.75 6.50
N ALA A 403 2.89 3.01 5.66
CA ALA A 403 2.38 1.79 5.03
C ALA A 403 1.99 0.75 6.09
N ASN A 404 2.79 0.60 7.16
CA ASN A 404 2.49 -0.34 8.23
C ASN A 404 1.48 0.19 9.25
N ARG A 405 1.41 1.51 9.48
CA ARG A 405 0.34 2.15 10.27
C ARG A 405 -1.02 1.86 9.64
N LEU A 406 -1.15 2.06 8.32
CA LEU A 406 -2.37 1.73 7.59
C LEU A 406 -2.67 0.22 7.63
N ARG A 407 -1.67 -0.63 7.39
CA ARG A 407 -1.80 -2.10 7.48
C ARG A 407 -2.38 -2.55 8.81
N LEU A 408 -1.80 -2.09 9.93
CA LEU A 408 -2.27 -2.42 11.27
C LEU A 408 -3.66 -1.83 11.56
N GLN A 409 -3.92 -0.59 11.14
CA GLN A 409 -5.21 0.07 11.32
C GLN A 409 -6.35 -0.57 10.49
N MET A 410 -6.03 -1.25 9.38
CA MET A 410 -6.95 -2.08 8.60
C MET A 410 -7.04 -3.53 9.11
N GLY A 411 -6.38 -3.86 10.22
CA GLY A 411 -6.37 -5.21 10.81
C GLY A 411 -5.51 -6.23 10.05
N ARG A 412 -4.73 -5.81 9.05
CA ARG A 412 -4.00 -6.67 8.11
C ARG A 412 -2.69 -7.22 8.69
N THR A 413 -2.83 -7.94 9.80
CA THR A 413 -1.74 -8.66 10.48
C THR A 413 -1.23 -9.86 9.69
N ASP A 414 -2.07 -10.41 8.81
CA ASP A 414 -1.75 -11.45 7.82
C ASP A 414 -0.78 -10.99 6.72
N VAL A 415 -0.78 -9.69 6.41
CA VAL A 415 0.11 -9.12 5.40
C VAL A 415 1.50 -8.94 6.01
N ALA A 416 2.49 -9.58 5.41
CA ALA A 416 3.89 -9.33 5.74
C ALA A 416 4.25 -7.89 5.34
N GLY A 417 4.78 -7.07 6.26
CA GLY A 417 4.99 -5.65 6.01
C GLY A 417 6.29 -5.12 6.60
N GLY A 418 7.05 -4.38 5.80
CA GLY A 418 8.32 -3.81 6.26
C GLY A 418 9.07 -2.97 5.22
N HIS A 419 10.38 -2.85 5.43
CA HIS A 419 11.28 -2.03 4.62
C HIS A 419 12.62 -2.72 4.38
N LEU A 420 13.21 -2.47 3.21
CA LEU A 420 14.54 -2.90 2.82
C LEU A 420 15.34 -1.70 2.30
N HIS A 421 16.36 -1.33 3.06
CA HIS A 421 17.40 -0.43 2.57
C HIS A 421 18.37 -1.23 1.68
N THR A 422 18.45 -0.78 0.42
CA THR A 422 19.38 -1.28 -0.60
C THR A 422 20.78 -0.69 -0.40
N LYS A 423 21.83 -1.38 -0.85
CA LYS A 423 23.19 -0.83 -0.85
C LYS A 423 23.24 0.48 -1.65
N SER A 424 23.91 1.51 -1.13
CA SER A 424 24.24 2.73 -1.88
C SER A 424 25.17 2.48 -3.07
N LEU A 425 24.95 3.22 -4.16
CA LEU A 425 25.77 3.15 -5.38
C LEU A 425 27.08 3.93 -5.24
N SER A 426 28.19 3.39 -5.73
CA SER A 426 29.49 4.06 -5.68
C SER A 426 29.76 4.93 -6.90
N TYR A 427 29.58 6.24 -6.74
CA TYR A 427 29.78 7.26 -7.78
C TYR A 427 31.25 7.52 -8.14
N ALA A 428 32.21 7.01 -7.35
CA ALA A 428 33.65 7.25 -7.52
C ALA A 428 34.25 6.72 -8.83
N SER A 429 33.50 5.91 -9.57
CA SER A 429 33.90 5.35 -10.88
C SER A 429 33.39 6.13 -12.09
N ILE A 430 32.65 7.24 -11.91
CA ILE A 430 32.16 8.09 -13.00
C ILE A 430 33.21 9.20 -13.29
N PRO A 431 33.75 9.29 -14.52
CA PRO A 431 34.69 10.36 -14.87
C PRO A 431 34.04 11.76 -14.85
N ALA A 432 34.85 12.79 -14.56
CA ALA A 432 34.39 14.17 -14.61
C ALA A 432 33.86 14.54 -16.01
N GLY A 433 32.68 15.18 -16.05
CA GLY A 433 31.98 15.54 -17.29
C GLY A 433 31.16 14.41 -17.93
N GLN A 434 31.20 13.19 -17.41
CA GLN A 434 30.32 12.09 -17.83
C GLN A 434 29.08 11.98 -16.91
N VAL A 435 28.10 11.15 -17.31
CA VAL A 435 26.86 10.92 -16.54
C VAL A 435 26.76 9.49 -15.97
N THR A 436 27.64 8.60 -16.40
CA THR A 436 27.65 7.18 -16.10
C THR A 436 29.03 6.58 -16.39
N SER A 437 29.28 5.33 -16.03
CA SER A 437 30.42 4.55 -16.53
C SER A 437 30.11 3.05 -16.43
N PRO A 438 30.79 2.17 -17.21
CA PRO A 438 30.54 0.72 -17.14
C PRO A 438 30.75 0.10 -15.75
N ALA A 439 31.57 0.73 -14.90
CA ALA A 439 31.78 0.29 -13.52
C ALA A 439 30.63 0.73 -12.59
N PHE A 440 30.09 1.93 -12.78
CA PHE A 440 28.90 2.41 -12.08
C PHE A 440 27.66 1.60 -12.47
N GLU A 441 27.48 1.33 -13.76
CA GLU A 441 26.42 0.48 -14.31
C GLU A 441 26.51 -0.95 -13.75
N SER A 442 27.73 -1.50 -13.62
CA SER A 442 27.94 -2.82 -13.01
C SER A 442 27.66 -2.86 -11.49
N ASP A 443 27.94 -1.79 -10.73
CA ASP A 443 27.55 -1.70 -9.32
C ASP A 443 26.03 -1.60 -9.19
N ARG A 444 25.39 -0.78 -10.03
CA ARG A 444 23.93 -0.61 -10.08
C ARG A 444 23.21 -1.92 -10.40
N ALA A 445 23.67 -2.63 -11.43
CA ALA A 445 23.16 -3.94 -11.82
C ALA A 445 23.26 -4.95 -10.65
N ALA A 446 24.43 -5.04 -10.01
CA ALA A 446 24.64 -5.94 -8.88
C ALA A 446 23.74 -5.62 -7.67
N VAL A 447 23.56 -4.33 -7.34
CA VAL A 447 22.66 -3.91 -6.27
C VAL A 447 21.20 -4.23 -6.60
N VAL A 448 20.75 -3.97 -7.83
CA VAL A 448 19.35 -4.23 -8.22
C VAL A 448 19.07 -5.73 -8.31
N ASP A 449 19.95 -6.52 -8.95
CA ASP A 449 19.78 -7.98 -9.03
C ASP A 449 19.77 -8.63 -7.63
N GLN A 450 20.62 -8.17 -6.70
CA GLN A 450 20.57 -8.64 -5.31
C GLN A 450 19.28 -8.17 -4.59
N THR A 451 18.77 -6.97 -4.87
CA THR A 451 17.46 -6.49 -4.34
C THR A 451 16.31 -7.41 -4.80
N VAL A 452 16.31 -7.80 -6.08
CA VAL A 452 15.34 -8.74 -6.66
C VAL A 452 15.47 -10.12 -5.99
N ALA A 453 16.69 -10.62 -5.77
CA ALA A 453 16.93 -11.89 -5.09
C ALA A 453 16.46 -11.88 -3.61
N ILE A 454 16.68 -10.76 -2.89
CA ILE A 454 16.17 -10.58 -1.52
C ILE A 454 14.64 -10.62 -1.50
N LEU A 455 13.96 -9.87 -2.38
CA LEU A 455 12.49 -9.91 -2.47
C LEU A 455 11.98 -11.30 -2.88
N GLY A 456 12.71 -12.01 -3.75
CA GLY A 456 12.46 -13.41 -4.11
C GLY A 456 12.49 -14.35 -2.89
N SER A 457 13.50 -14.23 -2.02
CA SER A 457 13.57 -15.02 -0.78
C SER A 457 12.41 -14.72 0.17
N ALA A 458 12.00 -13.45 0.29
CA ALA A 458 10.83 -13.06 1.06
C ALA A 458 9.54 -13.69 0.51
N ALA A 459 9.34 -13.59 -0.82
CA ALA A 459 8.20 -14.17 -1.52
C ALA A 459 8.10 -15.69 -1.31
N GLN A 460 9.24 -16.40 -1.34
CA GLN A 460 9.31 -17.84 -1.11
C GLN A 460 8.99 -18.23 0.34
N ALA A 461 9.36 -17.39 1.31
CA ALA A 461 9.10 -17.60 2.73
C ALA A 461 7.67 -17.25 3.19
N LEU A 462 6.86 -16.60 2.35
CA LEU A 462 5.46 -16.30 2.64
C LEU A 462 4.64 -17.59 2.89
N ARG A 463 4.23 -17.76 4.14
CA ARG A 463 3.27 -18.80 4.54
C ARG A 463 1.88 -18.38 4.08
N ARG A 464 1.16 -19.27 3.40
CA ARG A 464 -0.30 -19.09 3.27
C ARG A 464 -0.92 -19.17 4.67
N PRO A 465 -1.91 -18.33 5.01
CA PRO A 465 -2.82 -18.62 6.11
C PRO A 465 -3.38 -20.04 5.96
N ALA A 466 -3.64 -20.73 7.08
CA ALA A 466 -4.36 -21.99 7.03
C ALA A 466 -5.73 -21.76 6.38
N ARG A 467 -6.30 -22.78 5.70
CA ARG A 467 -7.67 -22.65 5.21
C ARG A 467 -8.63 -22.61 6.40
N ALA A 468 -9.47 -21.58 6.46
CA ALA A 468 -10.51 -21.43 7.46
C ALA A 468 -11.34 -22.72 7.61
N ASN A 469 -11.38 -23.25 8.82
CA ASN A 469 -12.00 -24.53 9.16
C ASN A 469 -12.93 -24.35 10.36
N ALA A 470 -14.22 -24.63 10.19
CA ALA A 470 -15.24 -24.54 11.22
C ALA A 470 -15.64 -25.92 11.74
N THR A 471 -15.46 -26.15 13.03
CA THR A 471 -15.81 -27.36 13.76
C THR A 471 -17.03 -27.09 14.65
N VAL A 472 -18.09 -27.89 14.49
CA VAL A 472 -19.36 -27.74 15.23
C VAL A 472 -19.47 -28.84 16.28
N THR A 473 -19.75 -28.46 17.53
CA THR A 473 -19.80 -29.38 18.67
C THR A 473 -21.06 -29.15 19.52
N PRO A 474 -21.92 -30.17 19.72
CA PRO A 474 -21.94 -31.46 19.03
C PRO A 474 -22.25 -31.35 17.53
N ALA A 475 -21.88 -32.36 16.73
CA ALA A 475 -22.22 -32.41 15.30
C ALA A 475 -23.72 -32.75 15.03
N GLU A 476 -24.43 -33.22 16.05
CA GLU A 476 -25.89 -33.42 16.04
C GLU A 476 -26.53 -32.68 17.21
N ALA A 477 -27.65 -31.99 16.98
CA ALA A 477 -28.41 -31.27 18.00
C ALA A 477 -29.92 -31.46 17.85
N GLY A 478 -30.64 -31.43 18.96
CA GLY A 478 -32.09 -31.21 19.01
C GLY A 478 -32.44 -29.72 18.93
N ARG A 479 -33.74 -29.43 18.91
CA ARG A 479 -34.25 -28.05 18.97
C ARG A 479 -34.24 -27.56 20.41
N GLY A 480 -33.59 -26.42 20.65
CA GLY A 480 -33.32 -25.89 21.99
C GLY A 480 -31.99 -26.35 22.60
N ASP A 481 -31.24 -27.22 21.94
CA ASP A 481 -29.84 -27.50 22.30
C ASP A 481 -28.96 -26.30 21.90
N GLU A 482 -27.85 -26.08 22.62
CA GLU A 482 -26.83 -25.09 22.24
C GLU A 482 -25.65 -25.78 21.55
N LEU A 483 -25.23 -25.21 20.42
CA LEU A 483 -24.08 -25.64 19.63
C LEU A 483 -22.91 -24.68 19.83
N SER A 484 -21.73 -25.21 20.10
CA SER A 484 -20.48 -24.45 20.02
C SER A 484 -19.88 -24.58 18.62
N VAL A 485 -19.42 -23.46 18.08
CA VAL A 485 -18.80 -23.35 16.75
C VAL A 485 -17.41 -22.77 16.93
N ALA A 486 -16.38 -23.61 16.76
CA ALA A 486 -14.98 -23.19 16.81
C ALA A 486 -14.43 -23.08 15.38
N ILE A 487 -13.91 -21.91 15.02
CA ILE A 487 -13.28 -21.66 13.72
C ILE A 487 -11.79 -21.41 13.95
N THR A 488 -10.95 -21.95 13.06
CA THR A 488 -9.49 -21.78 13.06
C THR A 488 -8.99 -21.55 11.65
N GLY A 489 -7.85 -20.88 11.47
CA GLY A 489 -7.32 -20.54 10.14
C GLY A 489 -8.07 -19.37 9.48
N LEU A 490 -8.59 -18.45 10.29
CA LEU A 490 -8.94 -17.11 9.83
C LEU A 490 -7.68 -16.26 9.73
N ILE A 491 -7.80 -15.08 9.10
CA ILE A 491 -6.83 -14.01 9.28
C ILE A 491 -6.97 -13.50 10.74
N PRO A 492 -5.89 -13.24 11.50
CA PRO A 492 -6.03 -12.70 12.85
C PRO A 492 -6.71 -11.33 12.83
N ARG A 493 -7.63 -11.09 13.76
CA ARG A 493 -8.55 -9.94 13.76
C ARG A 493 -9.46 -9.80 12.53
N GLU A 494 -9.63 -10.83 11.71
CA GLU A 494 -10.57 -10.82 10.57
C GLU A 494 -12.02 -10.66 11.05
N PRO A 495 -12.76 -9.64 10.57
CA PRO A 495 -14.18 -9.49 10.82
C PRO A 495 -15.01 -10.31 9.83
N PHE A 496 -15.98 -11.08 10.30
CA PHE A 496 -16.85 -11.90 9.46
C PHE A 496 -18.23 -12.12 10.09
N HIS A 497 -19.18 -12.53 9.26
CA HIS A 497 -20.57 -12.75 9.63
C HIS A 497 -20.86 -14.25 9.74
N PHE A 498 -21.17 -14.74 10.94
CA PHE A 498 -21.75 -16.06 11.14
C PHE A 498 -23.26 -16.00 10.86
N LYS A 499 -23.69 -16.74 9.84
CA LYS A 499 -25.07 -16.83 9.37
C LYS A 499 -25.60 -18.24 9.63
N PRO A 500 -26.32 -18.46 10.76
CA PRO A 500 -26.98 -19.73 11.00
C PRO A 500 -28.17 -19.94 10.03
N PRO A 501 -28.63 -21.19 9.85
CA PRO A 501 -29.80 -21.52 9.01
C PRO A 501 -31.09 -20.80 9.40
N VAL A 502 -31.26 -20.55 10.70
CA VAL A 502 -32.39 -19.81 11.30
C VAL A 502 -31.87 -19.01 12.50
N GLY A 503 -32.32 -17.77 12.63
CA GLY A 503 -31.92 -16.84 13.67
C GLY A 503 -31.18 -15.60 13.14
N PRO A 504 -30.69 -14.72 14.03
CA PRO A 504 -29.92 -13.54 13.63
C PRO A 504 -28.54 -13.92 13.09
N THR A 505 -28.01 -13.08 12.20
CA THR A 505 -26.57 -13.07 11.90
C THR A 505 -25.80 -12.58 13.13
N GLN A 506 -24.65 -13.20 13.43
CA GLN A 506 -23.71 -12.74 14.43
C GLN A 506 -22.48 -12.16 13.74
N ASP A 507 -22.09 -10.95 14.15
CA ASP A 507 -20.86 -10.32 13.69
C ASP A 507 -19.73 -10.71 14.65
N LEU A 508 -18.67 -11.28 14.10
CA LEU A 508 -17.57 -11.90 14.83
C LEU A 508 -16.24 -11.35 14.32
N VAL A 509 -15.23 -11.38 15.19
CA VAL A 509 -13.85 -10.97 14.89
C VAL A 509 -12.93 -12.06 15.41
N ALA A 510 -11.95 -12.48 14.60
CA ALA A 510 -10.94 -13.44 15.05
C ALA A 510 -10.07 -12.89 16.19
N ASP A 511 -9.48 -13.78 17.00
CA ASP A 511 -8.42 -13.46 17.94
C ASP A 511 -7.07 -13.19 17.24
N ASP A 512 -5.99 -13.07 18.01
CA ASP A 512 -4.63 -12.84 17.50
C ASP A 512 -3.99 -14.11 16.90
N GLU A 513 -4.57 -15.28 17.18
CA GLU A 513 -4.18 -16.59 16.68
C GLU A 513 -4.91 -16.99 15.37
N GLY A 514 -5.89 -16.20 14.92
CA GLY A 514 -6.71 -16.52 13.74
C GLY A 514 -7.78 -17.60 14.04
N ALA A 515 -8.25 -17.65 15.28
CA ALA A 515 -9.33 -18.48 15.76
C ALA A 515 -10.49 -17.64 16.32
N VAL A 516 -11.61 -18.31 16.63
CA VAL A 516 -12.81 -17.70 17.24
C VAL A 516 -13.80 -18.79 17.65
N THR A 517 -14.51 -18.58 18.75
CA THR A 517 -15.64 -19.44 19.17
C THR A 517 -16.93 -18.64 19.25
N ALA A 518 -17.99 -19.14 18.62
CA ALA A 518 -19.35 -18.63 18.74
C ALA A 518 -20.30 -19.73 19.27
N THR A 519 -21.50 -19.34 19.72
CA THR A 519 -22.56 -20.29 20.07
C THR A 519 -23.83 -20.04 19.25
N TRP A 520 -24.60 -21.10 19.01
CA TRP A 520 -25.90 -21.05 18.36
C TRP A 520 -26.88 -21.97 19.09
N ALA A 521 -27.83 -21.37 19.81
CA ALA A 521 -28.99 -22.09 20.33
C ALA A 521 -29.94 -22.42 19.18
N VAL A 522 -30.20 -23.71 18.93
CA VAL A 522 -31.02 -24.19 17.80
C VAL A 522 -32.48 -23.75 17.98
N PRO A 523 -33.04 -22.91 17.09
CA PRO A 523 -34.42 -22.44 17.23
C PRO A 523 -35.47 -23.56 17.19
N GLN A 524 -36.62 -23.36 17.85
CA GLN A 524 -37.70 -24.36 17.91
C GLN A 524 -38.41 -24.59 16.57
N ASP A 525 -38.30 -23.63 15.65
CA ASP A 525 -38.74 -23.68 14.26
C ASP A 525 -37.68 -24.23 13.30
N ALA A 526 -36.44 -24.49 13.76
CA ALA A 526 -35.33 -24.91 12.89
C ALA A 526 -35.67 -26.20 12.09
N PRO A 527 -35.45 -26.21 10.77
CA PRO A 527 -35.74 -27.38 9.94
C PRO A 527 -34.87 -28.58 10.31
N ALA A 528 -35.50 -29.75 10.38
CA ALA A 528 -34.81 -31.00 10.68
C ALA A 528 -33.99 -31.51 9.47
N GLY A 529 -33.04 -32.41 9.73
CA GLY A 529 -32.10 -32.92 8.74
C GLY A 529 -30.77 -32.16 8.71
N SER A 530 -29.97 -32.40 7.68
CA SER A 530 -28.66 -31.75 7.53
C SER A 530 -28.84 -30.27 7.18
N GLN A 531 -28.37 -29.39 8.07
CA GLN A 531 -28.33 -27.95 7.89
C GLN A 531 -26.89 -27.46 7.68
N THR A 532 -26.72 -26.24 7.20
CA THR A 532 -25.40 -25.67 6.85
C THR A 532 -25.17 -24.37 7.62
N LEU A 533 -24.20 -24.36 8.53
CA LEU A 533 -23.71 -23.12 9.14
C LEU A 533 -22.83 -22.40 8.12
N THR A 534 -23.13 -21.13 7.83
CA THR A 534 -22.41 -20.35 6.80
C THR A 534 -21.63 -19.22 7.44
N PHE A 535 -20.39 -19.02 7.01
CA PHE A 535 -19.50 -17.97 7.50
C PHE A 535 -19.11 -17.10 6.31
N VAL A 536 -19.46 -15.81 6.35
CA VAL A 536 -19.29 -14.87 5.23
C VAL A 536 -18.32 -13.77 5.63
N ARG A 537 -17.21 -13.66 4.92
CA ARG A 537 -16.17 -12.66 5.10
C ARG A 537 -16.60 -11.29 4.56
N GLN A 538 -15.90 -10.21 4.91
CA GLN A 538 -16.21 -8.86 4.39
C GLN A 538 -16.12 -8.76 2.87
N ASP A 539 -15.32 -9.60 2.22
CA ASP A 539 -15.21 -9.67 0.76
C ASP A 539 -16.34 -10.45 0.07
N GLY A 540 -17.31 -10.95 0.85
CA GLY A 540 -18.41 -11.79 0.35
C GLY A 540 -18.02 -13.25 0.07
N SER A 541 -16.76 -13.62 0.20
CA SER A 541 -16.35 -15.03 0.17
C SER A 541 -16.89 -15.77 1.39
N SER A 542 -17.09 -17.07 1.27
CA SER A 542 -17.67 -17.87 2.35
C SER A 542 -17.16 -19.30 2.41
N PHE A 543 -17.24 -19.86 3.61
CA PHE A 543 -17.05 -21.27 3.91
C PHE A 543 -18.18 -21.73 4.84
N SER A 544 -18.30 -23.04 5.03
CA SER A 544 -19.43 -23.60 5.77
C SER A 544 -19.08 -24.89 6.49
N SER A 545 -19.92 -25.27 7.46
CA SER A 545 -19.82 -26.54 8.19
C SER A 545 -21.21 -27.15 8.35
N PRO A 546 -21.39 -28.46 8.11
CA PRO A 546 -22.68 -29.12 8.27
C PRO A 546 -23.02 -29.35 9.75
N VAL A 547 -24.31 -29.38 10.07
CA VAL A 547 -24.82 -29.82 11.38
C VAL A 547 -26.14 -30.59 11.20
N LEU A 548 -26.32 -31.70 11.92
CA LEU A 548 -27.53 -32.50 11.83
C LEU A 548 -28.55 -32.08 12.90
N ILE A 549 -29.66 -31.48 12.47
CA ILE A 549 -30.76 -31.10 13.37
C ILE A 549 -31.74 -32.27 13.46
N ARG A 550 -31.81 -32.88 14.65
CA ARG A 550 -32.66 -34.04 14.92
C ARG A 550 -34.12 -33.63 14.95
N GLY A 551 -34.92 -34.21 14.06
CA GLY A 551 -36.37 -34.04 14.04
C GLY A 551 -37.00 -34.70 15.27
N GLY A 552 -37.36 -33.89 16.28
CA GLY A 552 -38.15 -34.36 17.40
C GLY A 552 -39.50 -34.88 16.90
N ALA A 553 -39.89 -36.08 17.37
CA ALA A 553 -41.22 -36.62 17.08
C ALA A 553 -42.29 -35.66 17.62
N THR A 554 -43.23 -35.25 16.76
CA THR A 554 -44.30 -34.32 17.14
C THR A 554 -45.04 -34.85 18.37
N PRO A 555 -45.04 -34.13 19.51
CA PRO A 555 -45.72 -34.61 20.70
C PRO A 555 -47.23 -34.67 20.43
N THR A 556 -47.80 -35.88 20.50
CA THR A 556 -49.24 -36.10 20.40
C THR A 556 -49.96 -35.27 21.46
N PRO A 557 -51.00 -34.49 21.14
CA PRO A 557 -51.66 -33.64 22.11
C PRO A 557 -52.30 -34.45 23.22
N THR A 558 -51.79 -34.29 24.45
CA THR A 558 -52.32 -34.91 25.66
C THR A 558 -53.75 -34.41 25.93
N PRO A 559 -54.74 -35.29 26.15
CA PRO A 559 -56.11 -34.87 26.40
C PRO A 559 -56.24 -34.11 27.72
N THR A 560 -57.00 -33.01 27.70
CA THR A 560 -57.22 -32.12 28.85
C THR A 560 -57.94 -32.84 30.01
N PRO A 561 -57.32 -32.96 31.20
CA PRO A 561 -58.00 -33.50 32.37
C PRO A 561 -58.98 -32.48 32.97
N THR A 562 -60.17 -32.95 33.36
CA THR A 562 -61.26 -32.13 33.91
C THR A 562 -60.95 -31.64 35.34
N SER A 563 -61.44 -30.45 35.69
CA SER A 563 -61.25 -29.84 37.01
C SER A 563 -61.79 -30.70 38.16
N THR A 564 -60.98 -30.84 39.21
CA THR A 564 -61.33 -31.47 40.50
C THR A 564 -60.98 -30.48 41.62
N PRO A 565 -61.85 -30.26 42.63
CA PRO A 565 -61.79 -29.07 43.48
C PRO A 565 -60.62 -29.00 44.48
N THR A 566 -60.27 -27.76 44.82
CA THR A 566 -59.12 -27.34 45.64
C THR A 566 -59.18 -27.79 47.11
N PRO A 567 -58.15 -28.47 47.65
CA PRO A 567 -57.92 -28.56 49.09
C PRO A 567 -57.26 -27.27 49.64
N THR A 568 -57.64 -26.88 50.86
CA THR A 568 -57.25 -25.61 51.51
C THR A 568 -55.73 -25.48 51.71
N PRO A 569 -55.11 -24.30 51.43
CA PRO A 569 -53.68 -24.10 51.65
C PRO A 569 -53.32 -24.07 53.14
N THR A 570 -52.29 -24.84 53.51
CA THR A 570 -51.61 -24.75 54.80
C THR A 570 -50.80 -23.44 54.87
N PRO A 571 -50.73 -22.73 56.02
CA PRO A 571 -49.96 -21.49 56.12
C PRO A 571 -48.45 -21.71 55.93
N THR A 572 -47.91 -21.16 54.85
CA THR A 572 -46.48 -21.12 54.54
C THR A 572 -45.71 -20.34 55.62
N PRO A 573 -44.54 -20.81 56.10
CA PRO A 573 -43.73 -20.04 57.03
C PRO A 573 -43.24 -18.72 56.41
N THR A 574 -43.35 -17.63 57.18
CA THR A 574 -42.97 -16.28 56.76
C THR A 574 -41.49 -16.23 56.36
N PRO A 575 -41.13 -15.67 55.19
CA PRO A 575 -39.73 -15.55 54.79
C PRO A 575 -38.97 -14.62 55.74
N THR A 576 -37.91 -15.14 56.37
CA THR A 576 -36.98 -14.35 57.19
C THR A 576 -36.34 -13.27 56.33
N ARG A 577 -36.29 -12.03 56.83
CA ARG A 577 -35.68 -10.91 56.09
C ARG A 577 -34.17 -11.14 55.96
N THR A 578 -33.71 -11.48 54.75
CA THR A 578 -32.29 -11.40 54.39
C THR A 578 -31.79 -9.99 54.68
N PRO A 579 -30.65 -9.81 55.38
CA PRO A 579 -30.13 -8.48 55.67
C PRO A 579 -29.73 -7.79 54.36
N THR A 580 -30.23 -6.58 54.14
CA THR A 580 -29.80 -5.71 53.05
C THR A 580 -28.29 -5.48 53.16
N PRO A 581 -27.49 -5.66 52.09
CA PRO A 581 -26.08 -5.34 52.14
C PRO A 581 -25.88 -3.85 52.45
N THR A 582 -25.18 -3.55 53.54
CA THR A 582 -24.78 -2.19 53.89
C THR A 582 -23.93 -1.62 52.74
N PRO A 583 -24.19 -0.39 52.25
CA PRO A 583 -23.37 0.19 51.19
C PRO A 583 -21.93 0.35 51.66
N THR A 584 -21.01 -0.29 50.94
CA THR A 584 -19.56 -0.10 51.14
C THR A 584 -19.23 1.39 51.00
N PRO A 585 -18.53 2.01 51.96
CA PRO A 585 -18.22 3.43 51.86
C PRO A 585 -17.32 3.69 50.65
N THR A 586 -17.77 4.59 49.76
CA THR A 586 -16.96 5.07 48.63
C THR A 586 -15.63 5.61 49.16
N PRO A 587 -14.47 5.18 48.62
CA PRO A 587 -13.19 5.69 49.07
C PRO A 587 -13.14 7.21 48.83
N THR A 588 -12.94 7.98 49.90
CA THR A 588 -12.75 9.43 49.82
C THR A 588 -11.49 9.70 48.98
N PRO A 589 -11.53 10.60 47.98
CA PRO A 589 -10.36 10.88 47.17
C PRO A 589 -9.22 11.41 48.05
N THR A 590 -8.10 10.69 48.07
CA THR A 590 -6.87 11.14 48.73
C THR A 590 -6.47 12.49 48.15
N PRO A 591 -6.21 13.53 48.98
CA PRO A 591 -5.85 14.84 48.46
C PRO A 591 -4.53 14.76 47.68
N THR A 592 -4.55 15.19 46.42
CA THR A 592 -3.36 15.28 45.57
C THR A 592 -2.28 16.11 46.27
N PRO A 593 -1.03 15.62 46.38
CA PRO A 593 0.02 16.39 47.05
C PRO A 593 0.28 17.69 46.29
N THR A 594 0.17 18.82 46.99
CA THR A 594 0.49 20.14 46.45
C THR A 594 1.94 20.15 45.94
N PRO A 595 2.22 20.59 44.70
CA PRO A 595 3.58 20.61 44.17
C PRO A 595 4.47 21.49 45.04
N THR A 596 5.59 20.90 45.51
CA THR A 596 6.62 21.64 46.25
C THR A 596 7.24 22.68 45.31
N PRO A 597 7.41 23.95 45.71
CA PRO A 597 7.95 24.98 44.83
C PRO A 597 9.39 24.63 44.44
N THR A 598 9.64 24.55 43.12
CA THR A 598 10.97 24.31 42.55
C THR A 598 11.94 25.41 43.03
N PRO A 599 13.14 25.06 43.53
CA PRO A 599 14.11 26.06 43.97
C PRO A 599 14.57 26.93 42.80
N THR A 600 14.50 28.25 42.98
CA THR A 600 14.99 29.22 42.00
C THR A 600 16.48 28.99 41.71
N PRO A 601 16.91 28.88 40.44
CA PRO A 601 18.32 28.67 40.14
C PRO A 601 19.16 29.86 40.61
N THR A 602 20.24 29.56 41.32
CA THR A 602 21.21 30.57 41.76
C THR A 602 21.94 31.13 40.52
N PRO A 603 22.12 32.45 40.38
CA PRO A 603 22.75 33.02 39.20
C PRO A 603 24.22 32.58 39.09
N THR A 604 24.57 32.00 37.93
CA THR A 604 25.95 31.62 37.59
C THR A 604 26.86 32.85 37.58
N PRO A 605 28.04 32.83 38.23
CA PRO A 605 28.94 33.98 38.23
C PRO A 605 29.47 34.27 36.82
N THR A 606 29.41 35.55 36.42
CA THR A 606 29.93 36.03 35.13
C THR A 606 31.43 35.73 34.99
N PRO A 607 31.90 35.12 33.88
CA PRO A 607 33.32 34.87 33.69
C PRO A 607 34.12 36.18 33.59
N THR A 608 35.24 36.25 34.31
CA THR A 608 36.18 37.38 34.24
C THR A 608 36.82 37.45 32.84
N PRO A 609 36.87 38.63 32.19
CA PRO A 609 37.48 38.75 30.87
C PRO A 609 38.97 38.43 30.89
N THR A 610 39.40 37.55 29.98
CA THR A 610 40.83 37.23 29.77
C THR A 610 41.54 38.44 29.17
N PRO A 611 42.72 38.85 29.68
CA PRO A 611 43.44 39.99 29.13
C PRO A 611 44.01 39.67 27.74
N THR A 612 43.76 40.57 26.77
CA THR A 612 44.31 40.48 25.41
C THR A 612 45.84 40.60 25.44
N PRO A 613 46.60 39.70 24.79
CA PRO A 613 48.04 39.84 24.68
C PRO A 613 48.43 41.03 23.77
N THR A 614 49.38 41.84 24.23
CA THR A 614 49.95 42.95 23.45
C THR A 614 50.80 42.40 22.29
N PRO A 615 50.64 42.87 21.05
CA PRO A 615 51.54 42.51 19.95
C PRO A 615 52.96 43.05 20.19
N THR A 616 53.96 42.35 19.67
CA THR A 616 55.39 42.71 19.69
C THR A 616 55.96 42.55 18.28
#